data_AF-A0A660S208-F1
#
_entry.id   AF-A0A660S208-F1
#
_cell.length_a   1.000
_cell.length_b   1.000
_cell.length_c   1.000
_cell.angle_alpha   90.00
_cell.angle_beta   90.00
_cell.angle_gamma   90.00
#
_symmetry.space_group_name_H-M   'P 1'
#
loop_
_entity.id
_entity.type
_entity.pdbx_description
1 polymer ?
#
loop_
_entity_poly.entity_id
_entity_poly.type
_entity_poly.pdbx_seq_one_letter_code
_entity_poly.pdbx_strand_id
1 'polypeptide(L)'
;MIAISLYFLIDETYKRRLATLFHTDSIASAKEVSSGRFEIWQYGLKMLKDYPFGTGGGGFMYLSPIYLPKRLIESTVGQRASHNTYLMVLIEQGPLGLVLFLGFLLSIFKSLHKIKQKVLFLEDKKHLYYESLAIQSSLIGLLTASFFIDRLYFEVLYWLCALAVVVEYLSKTTD
;
A
#
# COMPACT_ATOMS: atom_id res chain seq x y z
N MET A 1 -19.33 -31.00 2.06
CA MET A 1 -19.94 -31.00 0.71
C MET A 1 -19.62 -29.73 -0.09
N ILE A 2 -19.84 -28.52 0.43
CA ILE A 2 -19.60 -27.24 -0.29
C ILE A 2 -18.18 -27.10 -0.86
N ALA A 3 -17.14 -27.46 -0.09
CA ALA A 3 -15.74 -27.39 -0.57
C ALA A 3 -15.44 -28.34 -1.74
N ILE A 4 -16.09 -29.51 -1.78
CA ILE A 4 -15.93 -30.49 -2.85
C ILE A 4 -16.65 -30.00 -4.10
N SER A 5 -17.86 -29.46 -3.95
CA SER A 5 -18.63 -28.84 -5.05
C SER A 5 -17.87 -27.68 -5.71
N LEU A 6 -17.25 -26.81 -4.88
CA LEU A 6 -16.42 -25.70 -5.37
C LEU A 6 -15.20 -26.20 -6.15
N TYR A 7 -14.55 -27.27 -5.70
CA TYR A 7 -13.41 -27.85 -6.43
C TYR A 7 -13.78 -28.30 -7.85
N PHE A 8 -14.96 -28.89 -8.06
CA PHE A 8 -15.41 -29.30 -9.40
C PHE A 8 -15.88 -28.14 -10.29
N LEU A 9 -16.29 -27.01 -9.70
CA LEU A 9 -16.74 -25.80 -10.41
C LEU A 9 -15.60 -24.86 -10.84
N ILE A 10 -14.43 -25.01 -10.23
CA ILE A 10 -13.26 -24.17 -10.45
C ILE A 10 -12.52 -24.64 -11.72
N ASP A 11 -12.14 -23.69 -12.57
CA ASP A 11 -11.38 -23.94 -13.80
C ASP A 11 -10.01 -24.61 -13.55
N GLU A 12 -9.55 -25.40 -14.51
CA GLU A 12 -8.27 -26.09 -14.47
C GLU A 12 -7.09 -25.13 -14.30
N THR A 13 -7.17 -23.91 -14.82
CA THR A 13 -6.15 -22.86 -14.61
C THR A 13 -6.05 -22.48 -13.14
N TYR A 14 -7.18 -22.33 -12.46
CA TYR A 14 -7.20 -21.99 -11.04
C TYR A 14 -6.72 -23.17 -10.20
N LYS A 15 -7.13 -24.41 -10.52
CA LYS A 15 -6.63 -25.62 -9.84
C LYS A 15 -5.11 -25.74 -9.93
N ARG A 16 -4.53 -25.49 -11.11
CA ARG A 16 -3.06 -25.47 -11.30
C ARG A 16 -2.39 -24.39 -10.47
N ARG A 17 -2.94 -23.17 -10.43
CA ARG A 17 -2.42 -22.09 -9.58
C ARG A 17 -2.52 -22.42 -8.09
N LEU A 18 -3.64 -23.01 -7.66
CA LEU A 18 -3.82 -23.46 -6.29
C LEU A 18 -2.81 -24.54 -5.91
N ALA A 19 -2.54 -25.50 -6.79
CA ALA A 19 -1.54 -26.53 -6.58
C ALA A 19 -0.11 -25.95 -6.42
N THR A 20 0.23 -24.87 -7.13
CA THR A 20 1.56 -24.22 -6.95
C THR A 20 1.79 -23.65 -5.56
N LEU A 21 0.74 -23.31 -4.79
CA LEU A 21 0.86 -22.84 -3.41
C LEU A 21 1.30 -23.96 -2.45
N PHE A 22 0.86 -25.19 -2.71
CA PHE A 22 1.12 -26.34 -1.84
C PHE A 22 2.42 -27.10 -2.19
N HIS A 23 2.99 -26.86 -3.37
CA HIS A 23 4.27 -27.43 -3.81
C HIS A 23 5.43 -26.42 -3.72
N THR A 24 5.52 -25.72 -2.59
CA THR A 24 6.58 -24.72 -2.34
C THR A 24 7.78 -25.35 -1.64
N ASP A 25 8.41 -26.37 -2.24
CA ASP A 25 9.61 -27.02 -1.68
C ASP A 25 10.92 -26.35 -2.11
N SER A 26 10.87 -25.28 -2.93
CA SER A 26 12.06 -24.57 -3.41
C SER A 26 11.91 -23.05 -3.39
N ILE A 27 13.02 -22.35 -3.12
CA ILE A 27 13.13 -20.87 -3.17
C ILE A 27 12.79 -20.32 -4.57
N ALA A 28 12.97 -21.14 -5.62
CA ALA A 28 12.58 -20.81 -6.99
C ALA A 28 11.04 -20.79 -7.16
N SER A 29 10.32 -21.73 -6.53
CA SER A 29 8.85 -21.80 -6.54
C SER A 29 8.23 -20.58 -5.81
N ALA A 30 8.79 -20.16 -4.67
CA ALA A 30 8.33 -18.96 -3.96
C ALA A 30 8.46 -17.66 -4.80
N LYS A 31 9.44 -17.59 -5.72
CA LYS A 31 9.61 -16.45 -6.64
C LYS A 31 8.51 -16.40 -7.70
N GLU A 32 8.10 -17.54 -8.24
CA GLU A 32 7.00 -17.63 -9.22
C GLU A 32 5.64 -17.29 -8.58
N VAL A 33 5.39 -17.75 -7.34
CA VAL A 33 4.15 -17.47 -6.60
C VAL A 33 3.96 -15.97 -6.31
N SER A 34 5.05 -15.21 -6.16
CA SER A 34 4.99 -13.77 -5.80
C SER A 34 4.78 -12.80 -6.95
N SER A 35 4.57 -13.27 -8.19
CA SER A 35 4.61 -12.45 -9.44
C SER A 35 5.93 -11.71 -9.67
N GLY A 36 7.02 -12.15 -9.02
CA GLY A 36 8.33 -11.49 -9.05
C GLY A 36 8.49 -10.29 -8.12
N ARG A 37 7.48 -9.94 -7.29
CA ARG A 37 7.52 -8.75 -6.41
C ARG A 37 8.67 -8.78 -5.40
N PHE A 38 8.93 -9.93 -4.78
CA PHE A 38 10.06 -10.04 -3.85
C PHE A 38 11.40 -9.75 -4.53
N GLU A 39 11.57 -10.20 -5.78
CA GLU A 39 12.78 -9.92 -6.54
C GLU A 39 12.87 -8.42 -6.91
N ILE A 40 11.75 -7.82 -7.35
CA ILE A 40 11.65 -6.37 -7.60
C ILE A 40 12.05 -5.59 -6.35
N TRP A 41 11.58 -6.00 -5.17
CA TRP A 41 11.90 -5.32 -3.91
C TRP A 41 13.37 -5.44 -3.54
N GLN A 42 13.98 -6.59 -3.77
CA GLN A 42 15.42 -6.79 -3.57
C GLN A 42 16.25 -5.86 -4.46
N TYR A 43 15.86 -5.66 -5.72
CA TYR A 43 16.52 -4.69 -6.59
C TYR A 43 16.25 -3.25 -6.15
N GLY A 44 15.05 -2.95 -5.67
CA GLY A 44 14.74 -1.66 -5.07
C GLY A 44 15.65 -1.32 -3.89
N LEU A 45 15.91 -2.27 -3.01
CA LEU A 45 16.87 -2.09 -1.90
C LEU A 45 18.32 -1.92 -2.39
N LYS A 46 18.68 -2.43 -3.56
CA LYS A 46 19.99 -2.12 -4.18
C LYS A 46 20.02 -0.69 -4.70
N MET A 47 18.95 -0.21 -5.34
CA MET A 47 18.83 1.20 -5.74
C MET A 47 19.02 2.13 -4.54
N LEU A 48 18.41 1.81 -3.40
CA LEU A 48 18.57 2.61 -2.17
C LEU A 48 20.03 2.69 -1.69
N LYS A 49 20.83 1.64 -1.88
CA LYS A 49 22.26 1.67 -1.50
C LYS A 49 23.06 2.65 -2.35
N ASP A 50 22.73 2.74 -3.63
CA ASP A 50 23.39 3.66 -4.56
C ASP A 50 22.85 5.10 -4.41
N TYR A 51 21.60 5.25 -3.96
CA TYR A 51 20.91 6.53 -3.75
C TYR A 51 20.36 6.63 -2.31
N PRO A 52 21.22 6.81 -1.29
CA PRO A 52 20.82 6.76 0.12
C PRO A 52 19.86 7.89 0.54
N PHE A 53 19.85 9.01 -0.20
CA PHE A 53 18.93 10.14 0.04
C PHE A 53 17.67 10.09 -0.84
N GLY A 54 17.49 9.01 -1.59
CA GLY A 54 16.40 8.86 -2.55
C GLY A 54 16.82 9.15 -3.99
N THR A 55 16.08 8.55 -4.92
CA THR A 55 16.29 8.66 -6.37
C THR A 55 15.51 9.83 -6.99
N GLY A 56 14.66 10.51 -6.21
CA GLY A 56 13.71 11.50 -6.71
C GLY A 56 12.39 10.89 -7.18
N GLY A 57 11.37 11.73 -7.36
CA GLY A 57 10.03 11.26 -7.74
C GLY A 57 10.01 10.59 -9.10
N GLY A 58 9.42 9.39 -9.18
CA GLY A 58 9.46 8.52 -10.37
C GLY A 58 10.79 7.80 -10.59
N GLY A 59 11.77 7.97 -9.69
CA GLY A 59 13.11 7.40 -9.81
C GLY A 59 13.12 5.87 -9.84
N PHE A 60 12.19 5.20 -9.14
CA PHE A 60 12.11 3.74 -9.18
C PHE A 60 11.81 3.24 -10.59
N MET A 61 10.76 3.77 -11.22
CA MET A 61 10.37 3.39 -12.58
C MET A 61 11.46 3.74 -13.58
N TYR A 62 12.06 4.93 -13.45
CA TYR A 62 13.12 5.39 -14.35
C TYR A 62 14.36 4.50 -14.29
N LEU A 63 14.81 4.12 -13.10
CA LEU A 63 16.01 3.28 -12.91
C LEU A 63 15.72 1.78 -13.07
N SER A 64 14.44 1.37 -13.07
CA SER A 64 14.06 -0.03 -13.16
C SER A 64 14.74 -0.81 -14.31
N PRO A 65 14.94 -0.27 -15.53
CA PRO A 65 15.55 -1.03 -16.63
C PRO A 65 17.04 -1.29 -16.45
N ILE A 66 17.70 -0.49 -15.58
CA ILE A 66 19.13 -0.60 -15.27
C ILE A 66 19.35 -1.67 -14.20
N TYR A 67 18.47 -1.69 -13.19
CA TYR A 67 18.64 -2.57 -12.03
C TYR A 67 17.96 -3.94 -12.20
N LEU A 68 16.80 -4.00 -12.84
CA LEU A 68 16.01 -5.23 -12.92
C LEU A 68 16.40 -6.05 -14.15
N PRO A 69 16.42 -7.39 -14.04
CA PRO A 69 16.58 -8.26 -15.20
C PRO A 69 15.41 -8.08 -16.18
N LYS A 70 15.69 -8.19 -17.48
CA LYS A 70 14.70 -8.00 -18.57
C LYS A 70 13.39 -8.77 -18.39
N ARG A 71 13.41 -9.94 -17.73
CA ARG A 71 12.20 -10.75 -17.45
C ARG A 71 11.19 -10.08 -16.51
N LEU A 72 11.64 -9.13 -15.68
CA LEU A 72 10.79 -8.38 -14.75
C LEU A 72 10.34 -7.04 -15.32
N ILE A 73 10.94 -6.61 -16.43
CA ILE A 73 10.56 -5.38 -17.12
C ILE A 73 9.29 -5.63 -17.91
N GLU A 74 8.36 -4.69 -17.82
CA GLU A 74 7.14 -4.75 -18.62
C GLU A 74 7.47 -4.48 -20.09
N SER A 75 7.16 -5.43 -20.97
CA SER A 75 7.58 -5.38 -22.38
C SER A 75 6.96 -4.21 -23.17
N THR A 76 5.82 -3.71 -22.73
CA THR A 76 5.06 -2.62 -23.36
C THR A 76 5.62 -1.24 -23.01
N VAL A 77 5.98 -1.03 -21.75
CA VAL A 77 6.43 0.28 -21.23
C VAL A 77 7.95 0.36 -21.11
N GLY A 78 8.64 -0.78 -21.08
CA GLY A 78 10.09 -0.86 -20.89
C GLY A 78 10.55 -0.48 -19.48
N GLN A 79 9.62 -0.38 -18.52
CA GLN A 79 9.86 -0.02 -17.12
C GLN A 79 9.11 -0.98 -16.18
N ARG A 80 9.32 -0.83 -14.88
CA ARG A 80 8.64 -1.61 -13.86
C ARG A 80 8.33 -0.79 -12.61
N ALA A 81 7.07 -0.87 -12.19
CA ALA A 81 6.54 -0.38 -10.93
C ALA A 81 7.07 -1.18 -9.73
N SER A 82 7.14 -0.55 -8.55
CA SER A 82 7.63 -1.23 -7.33
C SER A 82 6.57 -2.19 -6.74
N HIS A 83 5.30 -1.94 -7.07
CA HIS A 83 4.14 -2.62 -6.49
C HIS A 83 4.14 -2.64 -4.96
N ASN A 84 4.72 -1.61 -4.34
CA ASN A 84 4.70 -1.39 -2.90
C ASN A 84 4.96 0.10 -2.63
N THR A 85 3.93 0.80 -2.14
CA THR A 85 4.00 2.25 -1.91
C THR A 85 5.07 2.60 -0.88
N TYR A 86 5.21 1.83 0.21
CA TYR A 86 6.20 2.11 1.25
C TYR A 86 7.63 1.97 0.73
N LEU A 87 7.87 0.92 -0.06
CA LEU A 87 9.16 0.73 -0.71
C LEU A 87 9.45 1.83 -1.73
N MET A 88 8.43 2.25 -2.50
CA MET A 88 8.56 3.36 -3.43
C MET A 88 8.94 4.65 -2.71
N VAL A 89 8.24 4.99 -1.62
CA VAL A 89 8.57 6.16 -0.78
C VAL A 89 10.01 6.07 -0.28
N LEU A 90 10.43 4.90 0.22
CA LEU A 90 11.78 4.68 0.71
C LEU A 90 12.85 4.90 -0.38
N ILE A 91 12.61 4.42 -1.61
CA ILE A 91 13.59 4.49 -2.70
C ILE A 91 13.60 5.86 -3.38
N GLU A 92 12.44 6.50 -3.51
CA GLU A 92 12.33 7.79 -4.19
C GLU A 92 12.65 8.96 -3.28
N GLN A 93 12.23 8.89 -2.01
CA GLN A 93 12.35 9.98 -1.03
C GLN A 93 13.37 9.68 0.09
N GLY A 94 13.99 8.50 0.06
CA GLY A 94 14.96 8.07 1.06
C GLY A 94 14.33 7.69 2.42
N PRO A 95 15.17 7.30 3.40
CA PRO A 95 14.70 6.96 4.74
C PRO A 95 14.01 8.12 5.45
N LEU A 96 14.49 9.36 5.22
CA LEU A 96 13.88 10.57 5.78
C LEU A 96 12.46 10.77 5.23
N GLY A 97 12.28 10.62 3.91
CA GLY A 97 10.97 10.70 3.28
C GLY A 97 10.00 9.65 3.81
N LEU A 98 10.47 8.42 4.05
CA LEU A 98 9.65 7.37 4.67
C LEU A 98 9.22 7.76 6.09
N VAL A 99 10.13 8.28 6.92
CA VAL A 99 9.81 8.72 8.28
C VAL A 99 8.77 9.84 8.26
N LEU A 100 8.93 10.84 7.38
CA LEU A 100 7.95 11.93 7.24
C LEU A 100 6.59 11.43 6.75
N PHE A 101 6.57 10.52 5.78
CA PHE A 101 5.35 9.90 5.27
C PHE A 101 4.60 9.13 6.37
N LEU A 102 5.30 8.28 7.12
CA LEU A 102 4.71 7.55 8.24
C LEU A 102 4.27 8.50 9.36
N GLY A 103 5.05 9.54 9.66
CA GLY A 103 4.69 10.58 10.62
C GLY A 103 3.41 11.32 10.25
N PHE A 104 3.25 11.66 8.97
CA PHE A 104 2.04 12.26 8.42
C PHE A 104 0.83 11.33 8.57
N LEU A 105 0.94 10.05 8.19
CA LEU A 105 -0.15 9.08 8.38
C LEU A 105 -0.52 8.94 9.86
N LEU A 106 0.48 8.84 10.74
CA LEU A 106 0.28 8.75 12.19
C LEU A 106 -0.42 9.99 12.75
N SER A 107 -0.13 11.20 12.26
CA SER A 107 -0.83 12.40 12.72
C SER A 107 -2.31 12.37 12.34
N ILE A 108 -2.64 11.88 11.14
CA ILE A 108 -4.04 11.71 10.69
C ILE A 108 -4.77 10.69 11.57
N PHE A 109 -4.17 9.52 11.82
CA PHE A 109 -4.77 8.52 12.71
C PHE A 109 -4.98 9.03 14.14
N LYS A 110 -4.02 9.79 14.67
CA LYS A 110 -4.14 10.42 16.00
C LYS A 110 -5.28 11.43 16.04
N SER A 111 -5.43 12.25 15.00
CA SER A 111 -6.54 13.21 14.89
C SER A 111 -7.89 12.50 14.90
N LEU A 112 -8.10 11.53 14.00
CA LEU A 112 -9.33 10.74 13.92
C LEU A 112 -9.64 10.02 15.23
N HIS A 113 -8.63 9.47 15.91
CA HIS A 113 -8.83 8.83 17.21
C HIS A 113 -9.28 9.84 18.27
N LYS A 114 -8.65 11.02 18.35
CA LYS A 114 -9.04 12.08 19.31
C LYS A 114 -10.47 12.54 19.10
N ILE A 115 -10.91 12.74 17.85
CA ILE A 115 -12.28 13.15 17.53
C ILE A 115 -13.25 12.11 18.07
N LYS A 116 -13.06 10.84 17.73
CA LYS A 116 -13.92 9.75 18.20
C LYS A 116 -14.04 9.69 19.72
N GLN A 117 -12.94 9.92 20.45
CA GLN A 117 -12.98 9.98 21.92
C GLN A 117 -13.75 11.21 22.43
N LYS A 118 -13.56 12.39 21.82
CA LYS A 118 -14.24 13.64 22.22
C LYS A 118 -15.76 13.56 22.04
N VAL A 119 -16.22 12.93 20.95
CA VAL A 119 -17.65 12.92 20.58
C VAL A 119 -18.40 11.64 21.00
N LEU A 120 -17.73 10.69 21.66
CA LEU A 120 -18.29 9.36 21.96
C LEU A 120 -19.61 9.42 22.75
N PHE A 121 -19.73 10.36 23.68
CA PHE A 121 -20.87 10.51 24.59
C PHE A 121 -21.76 11.71 24.25
N LEU A 122 -21.55 12.34 23.08
CA LEU A 122 -22.29 13.52 22.63
C LEU A 122 -23.32 13.08 21.56
N GLU A 123 -24.59 12.96 21.95
CA GLU A 123 -25.63 12.46 21.04
C GLU A 123 -25.82 13.35 19.80
N ASP A 124 -25.70 14.66 19.96
CA ASP A 124 -25.78 15.67 18.91
C ASP A 124 -24.61 15.59 17.91
N LYS A 125 -23.44 15.13 18.36
CA LYS A 125 -22.20 15.03 17.55
C LYS A 125 -21.88 13.61 17.08
N LYS A 126 -22.83 12.69 17.18
CA LYS A 126 -22.65 11.28 16.81
C LYS A 126 -22.29 11.06 15.33
N HIS A 127 -22.69 11.97 14.44
CA HIS A 127 -22.31 11.91 13.02
C HIS A 127 -20.78 12.01 12.83
N LEU A 128 -20.11 12.92 13.56
CA LEU A 128 -18.65 13.09 13.50
C LEU A 128 -17.89 11.82 13.92
N TYR A 129 -18.47 11.04 14.85
CA TYR A 129 -17.91 9.75 15.26
C TYR A 129 -17.90 8.77 14.08
N TYR A 130 -19.04 8.62 13.40
CA TYR A 130 -19.19 7.70 12.28
C TYR A 130 -18.39 8.13 11.05
N GLU A 131 -18.35 9.43 10.75
CA GLU A 131 -17.50 9.97 9.69
C GLU A 131 -16.02 9.70 9.97
N SER A 132 -15.56 9.97 11.20
CA SER A 132 -14.18 9.67 11.62
C SER A 132 -13.86 8.18 11.52
N LEU A 133 -14.81 7.32 11.90
CA LEU A 133 -14.67 5.87 11.82
C LEU A 133 -14.60 5.38 10.37
N ALA A 134 -15.45 5.93 9.50
CA ALA A 134 -15.46 5.60 8.07
C ALA A 134 -14.13 5.97 7.42
N ILE A 135 -13.65 7.21 7.61
CA ILE A 135 -12.37 7.68 7.07
C ILE A 135 -11.22 6.82 7.59
N GLN A 136 -11.20 6.52 8.90
CA GLN A 136 -10.15 5.68 9.49
C GLN A 136 -10.15 4.27 8.88
N SER A 137 -11.32 3.67 8.68
CA SER A 137 -11.45 2.33 8.10
C SER A 137 -11.01 2.31 6.64
N SER A 138 -11.40 3.33 5.86
CA SER A 138 -10.96 3.51 4.48
C SER A 138 -9.44 3.67 4.37
N LEU A 139 -8.82 4.47 5.25
CA LEU A 139 -7.37 4.62 5.31
C LEU A 139 -6.68 3.29 5.61
N ILE A 140 -7.17 2.51 6.58
CA ILE A 140 -6.59 1.20 6.90
C ILE A 140 -6.67 0.26 5.68
N GLY A 141 -7.81 0.20 5.01
CA GLY A 141 -7.98 -0.61 3.79
C GLY A 141 -7.01 -0.19 2.69
N LEU A 142 -6.90 1.11 2.41
CA LEU A 142 -5.99 1.67 1.42
C LEU A 142 -4.53 1.37 1.76
N LEU A 143 -4.11 1.59 3.02
CA LEU A 143 -2.74 1.36 3.47
C LEU A 143 -2.37 -0.13 3.50
N THR A 144 -3.34 -1.01 3.72
CA THR A 144 -3.17 -2.45 3.58
C THR A 144 -2.95 -2.84 2.12
N ALA A 145 -3.77 -2.31 1.20
CA ALA A 145 -3.58 -2.52 -0.24
C ALA A 145 -2.23 -1.97 -0.73
N SER A 146 -1.74 -0.88 -0.12
CA SER A 146 -0.48 -0.20 -0.45
C SER A 146 0.79 -1.04 -0.26
N PHE A 147 0.71 -2.21 0.40
CA PHE A 147 1.80 -3.19 0.42
C PHE A 147 1.99 -3.91 -0.92
N PHE A 148 0.94 -3.93 -1.75
CA PHE A 148 0.89 -4.68 -3.01
C PHE A 148 0.72 -3.78 -4.24
N ILE A 149 0.53 -2.48 -4.03
CA ILE A 149 0.39 -1.47 -5.06
C ILE A 149 1.20 -0.22 -4.70
N ASP A 150 1.68 0.48 -5.71
CA ASP A 150 2.45 1.73 -5.61
C ASP A 150 1.60 2.91 -6.10
N ARG A 151 1.02 3.63 -5.14
CA ARG A 151 0.03 4.69 -5.38
C ARG A 151 0.33 5.97 -4.59
N LEU A 152 1.61 6.27 -4.34
CA LEU A 152 1.99 7.49 -3.63
C LEU A 152 1.45 8.75 -4.33
N TYR A 153 1.54 8.80 -5.66
CA TYR A 153 1.14 9.96 -6.45
C TYR A 153 -0.36 10.01 -6.75
N PHE A 154 -1.15 9.08 -6.22
CA PHE A 154 -2.59 9.05 -6.44
C PHE A 154 -3.31 9.88 -5.38
N GLU A 155 -4.33 10.59 -5.83
CA GLU A 155 -5.06 11.59 -5.07
C GLU A 155 -5.88 11.00 -3.92
N VAL A 156 -6.32 9.73 -4.02
CA VAL A 156 -7.24 9.10 -3.07
C VAL A 156 -6.73 9.11 -1.62
N LEU A 157 -5.42 8.84 -1.42
CA LEU A 157 -4.82 8.91 -0.09
C LEU A 157 -4.97 10.32 0.51
N TYR A 158 -4.64 11.33 -0.29
CA TYR A 158 -4.66 12.72 0.12
C TYR A 158 -6.08 13.25 0.33
N TRP A 159 -7.05 12.79 -0.45
CA TRP A 159 -8.47 13.10 -0.22
C TRP A 159 -8.94 12.58 1.13
N LEU A 160 -8.62 11.33 1.49
CA LEU A 160 -8.98 10.78 2.79
C LEU A 160 -8.33 11.54 3.95
N CYS A 161 -7.05 11.91 3.80
CA CYS A 161 -6.37 12.74 4.80
C CYS A 161 -6.98 14.14 4.91
N ALA A 162 -7.34 14.77 3.79
CA ALA A 162 -7.99 16.08 3.78
C ALA A 162 -9.36 16.04 4.47
N LEU A 163 -10.17 15.01 4.19
CA LEU A 163 -11.45 14.78 4.87
C LEU A 163 -11.26 14.60 6.38
N ALA A 164 -10.21 13.90 6.82
CA ALA A 164 -9.91 13.78 8.25
C ALA A 164 -9.64 15.15 8.90
N VAL A 165 -8.93 16.05 8.22
CA VAL A 165 -8.69 17.42 8.69
C VAL A 165 -9.98 18.24 8.73
N VAL A 166 -10.87 18.09 7.75
CA VAL A 166 -12.18 18.76 7.74
C VAL A 166 -13.03 18.33 8.93
N VAL A 167 -13.12 17.02 9.20
CA VAL A 167 -13.87 16.48 10.35
C VAL A 167 -13.23 16.97 11.67
N GLU A 168 -11.90 17.07 11.73
CA GLU A 168 -11.22 17.66 12.89
C GLU A 168 -11.63 19.12 13.11
N TYR A 169 -11.65 19.92 12.04
CA TYR A 169 -12.06 21.32 12.10
C TYR A 169 -13.50 21.47 12.60
N LEU A 170 -14.44 20.71 12.02
CA LEU A 170 -15.84 20.71 12.42
C LEU A 170 -16.02 20.31 13.89
N SER A 171 -15.24 19.34 14.38
CA SER A 171 -15.28 18.92 15.79
C SER A 171 -14.88 20.00 16.81
N LYS A 172 -14.24 21.09 16.35
CA LYS A 172 -13.80 22.24 17.16
C LYS A 172 -14.71 23.45 17.03
N THR A 173 -15.44 23.61 15.91
CA THR A 173 -16.22 24.82 15.63
C THR A 173 -17.65 24.76 16.16
N THR A 174 -18.14 23.58 16.53
CA THR A 174 -19.51 23.40 17.06
C THR A 174 -19.59 23.57 18.60
N ASP A 175 -18.69 24.34 19.20
CA ASP A 175 -18.74 24.77 20.60
C ASP A 175 -19.17 26.25 20.64
#